data_AF-A0A849C4Y4-F1
#
_entry.id   AF-A0A849C4Y4-F1
#
_cell.length_a   1.000
_cell.length_b   1.000
_cell.length_c   1.000
_cell.angle_alpha   90.00
_cell.angle_beta   90.00
_cell.angle_gamma   90.00
#
_symmetry.space_group_name_H-M   'P 1'
#
loop_
_entity.id
_entity.type
_entity.pdbx_description
1 polymer ?
#
loop_
_entity_poly.entity_id
_entity_poly.type
_entity_poly.pdbx_seq_one_letter_code
_entity_poly.pdbx_strand_id
1 'polypeptide(L)' 'MNKPVKGKWYKSSRSDAGKDCVEVYHADDAVGVRDSKNPGGPELFFSGKAWNDFLTSGIWER' A
#
# COMPACT_ATOMS: atom_id res chain seq x y z
N MET A 1 -8.77 -12.16 -5.52
CA MET A 1 -7.67 -11.19 -5.37
C MET A 1 -6.36 -11.97 -5.50
N ASN A 2 -5.48 -11.58 -6.41
CA ASN A 2 -4.17 -12.22 -6.51
C ASN A 2 -3.39 -11.96 -5.21
N LYS A 3 -2.72 -12.97 -4.67
CA LYS A 3 -1.86 -12.80 -3.51
C LYS A 3 -0.78 -11.76 -3.86
N PRO A 4 -0.48 -10.81 -2.97
CA PRO A 4 0.56 -9.84 -3.22
C PRO A 4 1.91 -10.55 -3.40
N VAL A 5 2.58 -10.25 -4.51
CA VAL A 5 3.91 -10.78 -4.80
C VAL A 5 4.92 -9.81 -4.20
N LYS A 6 5.80 -10.32 -3.32
CA LYS A 6 6.89 -9.52 -2.75
C LYS A 6 7.74 -8.93 -3.89
N GLY A 7 8.15 -7.68 -3.75
CA GLY A 7 8.96 -6.99 -4.75
C GLY A 7 8.17 -6.44 -5.94
N LYS A 8 6.84 -6.43 -5.90
CA LYS A 8 5.99 -5.87 -6.97
C LYS A 8 4.89 -4.97 -6.41
N TRP A 9 4.59 -3.91 -7.15
CA TRP A 9 3.42 -3.09 -6.92
C TRP A 9 2.14 -3.87 -7.28
N TYR A 10 1.13 -3.77 -6.42
CA TYR A 10 -0.18 -4.33 -6.68
C TYR A 10 -1.27 -3.39 -6.20
N LYS A 11 -2.37 -3.33 -6.94
CA LYS A 11 -3.51 -2.49 -6.58
C LYS A 11 -4.18 -2.99 -5.30
N SER A 12 -4.39 -2.08 -4.36
CA SER A 12 -5.12 -2.35 -3.12
C SER A 12 -6.57 -2.73 -3.41
N SER A 13 -7.14 -3.62 -2.59
CA SER A 13 -8.57 -3.94 -2.63
C SER A 13 -9.46 -2.80 -2.13
N ARG A 14 -8.89 -1.80 -1.44
CA ARG A 14 -9.56 -0.59 -0.98
C ARG A 14 -9.59 0.53 -2.05
N SER A 15 -9.11 0.24 -3.25
CA SER A 15 -9.11 1.16 -4.38
C SER A 15 -10.40 1.00 -5.20
N ASP A 16 -11.37 1.89 -5.00
CA ASP A 16 -12.61 1.92 -5.81
C ASP A 16 -12.40 2.68 -7.14
N ALA A 17 -13.26 2.43 -8.13
CA ALA A 17 -13.14 2.95 -9.49
C ALA A 17 -13.22 4.49 -9.57
N GLY A 18 -13.75 5.15 -8.55
CA GLY A 18 -14.13 6.57 -8.61
C GLY A 18 -13.02 7.59 -8.44
N LYS A 19 -12.14 7.46 -7.44
CA LYS A 19 -11.34 8.62 -7.00
C LYS A 19 -9.95 8.28 -6.47
N ASP A 20 -9.80 7.28 -5.58
CA ASP A 20 -8.56 7.09 -4.83
C ASP A 20 -7.97 5.68 -5.03
N CYS A 21 -7.23 5.51 -6.14
CA CYS A 21 -6.57 4.24 -6.43
C CYS A 21 -5.19 4.22 -5.78
N VAL A 22 -4.94 3.25 -4.91
CA VAL A 22 -3.65 3.03 -4.25
C VAL A 22 -3.03 1.71 -4.72
N GLU A 23 -1.73 1.74 -4.98
CA GLU A 23 -0.89 0.53 -5.07
C GLU A 23 -0.02 0.39 -3.83
N VAL A 24 0.25 -0.88 -3.47
CA VAL A 24 1.10 -1.25 -2.34
C VAL A 24 2.25 -2.10 -2.86
N TYR A 25 3.42 -1.93 -2.26
CA TYR A 25 4.62 -2.74 -2.49
C TYR A 25 5.06 -3.36 -1.17
N HIS A 26 5.30 -4.67 -1.16
CA HIS A 26 5.87 -5.36 0.00
C HIS A 26 7.32 -5.77 -0.27
N ALA A 27 8.24 -5.32 0.57
CA ALA A 27 9.63 -5.78 0.67
C ALA A 27 9.80 -6.74 1.86
N ASP A 28 11.04 -7.08 2.20
CA ASP A 28 11.35 -7.84 3.42
C ASP A 28 11.13 -7.01 4.70
N ASP A 29 11.53 -5.74 4.69
CA ASP A 29 11.55 -4.84 5.85
C ASP A 29 10.86 -3.49 5.60
N ALA A 30 10.23 -3.32 4.43
CA ALA A 30 9.59 -2.08 4.01
C ALA A 30 8.26 -2.31 3.30
N VAL A 31 7.38 -1.31 3.40
CA VAL A 31 6.12 -1.23 2.67
C VAL A 31 6.05 0.10 1.93
N GLY A 32 5.85 0.03 0.62
CA GLY A 32 5.65 1.19 -0.26
C GLY A 32 4.16 1.43 -0.51
N VAL A 33 3.76 2.70 -0.56
CA VAL A 33 2.41 3.15 -0.91
C VAL A 33 2.51 4.28 -1.93
N ARG A 34 1.72 4.19 -3.00
CA ARG A 34 1.66 5.24 -4.03
C ARG A 34 0.28 5.36 -4.68
N ASP A 35 0.07 6.47 -5.35
CA ASP A 35 -1.09 6.69 -6.21
C ASP A 35 -0.99 5.84 -7.49
N SER A 36 -1.95 4.93 -7.70
CA SER A 36 -2.00 4.11 -8.90
C SER A 36 -2.15 4.95 -10.18
N LYS A 37 -2.73 6.16 -10.06
CA LYS A 37 -2.95 7.05 -11.21
C LYS A 37 -1.69 7.84 -11.58
N ASN A 38 -0.68 7.86 -10.70
CA ASN A 38 0.60 8.48 -10.96
C ASN A 38 1.78 7.59 -10.52
N PRO A 39 2.04 6.44 -11.20
CA PRO A 39 3.08 5.48 -10.81
C PRO A 39 4.52 6.02 -10.83
N GLY A 40 4.77 7.17 -11.48
CA GLY A 40 6.07 7.86 -11.48
C GLY A 40 6.14 9.04 -10.51
N GLY A 41 5.07 9.26 -9.74
CA GLY A 41 5.00 10.32 -8.72
C GLY A 41 5.68 9.92 -7.41
N PRO A 42 5.50 10.74 -6.35
CA PRO A 42 6.04 10.45 -5.04
C PRO A 42 5.54 9.12 -4.46
N GLU A 43 6.44 8.36 -3.86
CA GLU A 43 6.16 7.10 -3.18
C GLU A 43 6.46 7.26 -1.69
N LEU A 44 5.57 6.76 -0.83
CA LEU A 44 5.78 6.72 0.61
C LEU A 44 6.31 5.36 1.01
N PHE A 45 7.39 5.32 1.78
CA PHE A 45 7.96 4.10 2.32
C PHE A 45 7.91 4.09 3.85
N PHE A 46 7.45 2.97 4.39
CA PHE A 46 7.37 2.71 5.82
C PHE A 46 8.22 1.49 6.16
N SER A 47 8.78 1.45 7.36
CA SER A 47 9.34 0.19 7.87
C SER A 47 8.21 -0.83 8.08
N GLY A 48 8.53 -2.11 7.99
CA GLY A 48 7.57 -3.19 8.25
C GLY A 48 6.95 -3.10 9.65
N LYS A 49 7.73 -2.64 10.65
CA LYS A 49 7.23 -2.38 12.00
C LYS A 49 6.18 -1.26 12.02
N ALA A 50 6.48 -0.10 11.43
CA ALA A 50 5.54 1.02 11.42
C ALA A 50 4.23 0.67 10.68
N TRP A 51 4.33 -0.10 9.60
CA TRP A 51 3.17 -0.61 8.87
C TRP A 51 2.31 -1.55 9.73
N ASN A 52 2.92 -2.48 10.45
CA ASN A 52 2.20 -3.37 11.37
C ASN A 52 1.55 -2.60 12.53
N ASP A 53 2.24 -1.62 13.10
CA ASP A 53 1.69 -0.76 14.16
C ASP A 53 0.46 0.02 13.63
N PHE A 54 0.54 0.54 12.40
CA PHE A 54 -0.59 1.19 11.72
C PHE A 54 -1.77 0.23 11.54
N LEU A 55 -1.54 -0.98 11.02
CA LEU A 55 -2.60 -1.97 10.79
C LEU A 55 -3.27 -2.40 12.10
N THR A 56 -2.50 -2.63 13.16
CA THR A 56 -3.02 -3.07 14.46
C THR A 56 -3.71 -1.95 15.24
N SER A 57 -3.40 -0.69 14.95
CA SER A 57 -4.05 0.46 15.62
C SER A 57 -5.54 0.63 15.29
N GLY A 58 -6.02 0.04 14.19
CA GLY A 58 -7.43 0.15 13.75
C GLY A 58 -7.85 1.54 13.25
N ILE A 59 -6.94 2.53 13.19
CA ILE A 59 -7.28 3.90 12.77
C ILE A 59 -7.79 3.98 11.31
N TRP A 60 -7.52 2.95 10.50
CA TRP A 60 -7.92 2.83 9.11
C TRP A 60 -9.34 2.28 8.91
N GLU A 61 -10.01 1.84 9.98
CA GLU A 61 -11.37 1.26 9.93
C GLU A 61 -12.50 2.31 9.91
N ARG A 62 -12.16 3.60 9.78
CA ARG A 62 -13.14 4.69 9.76
C ARG A 62 -13.92 4.76 8.44
#